data_AF-A0A1Q5H7Z4-F1
#
_entry.id   AF-A0A1Q5H7Z4-F1
#
_cell.length_a   1.000
_cell.length_b   1.000
_cell.length_c   1.000
_cell.angle_alpha   90.00
_cell.angle_beta   90.00
_cell.angle_gamma   90.00
#
_symmetry.space_group_name_H-M   'P 1'
#
loop_
_entity.id
_entity.type
_entity.pdbx_description
1 polymer ?
#
loop_
_entity_poly.entity_id
_entity_poly.type
_entity_poly.pdbx_seq_one_letter_code
_entity_poly.pdbx_strand_id
1 'polypeptide(L)' 'MSVTRIDMDDEALERAMTLSKAPTKKEAVNIALRFYAEQQERAARLSRHFDRARTWGAVEDAERRHRAEKDGR' A
#
# COMPACT_ATOMS: atom_id res chain seq x y z
N MET A 1 12.04 5.04 22.65
CA MET A 1 11.60 3.91 21.80
C MET A 1 10.60 3.10 22.61
N SER A 2 9.39 2.87 22.10
CA SER A 2 8.48 1.88 22.66
C SER A 2 8.78 0.52 22.05
N VAL A 3 8.65 -0.55 22.84
CA VAL A 3 8.78 -1.93 22.36
C VAL A 3 7.38 -2.52 22.31
N THR A 4 6.92 -2.85 21.11
CA THR A 4 5.63 -3.49 20.87
C THR A 4 5.88 -4.87 20.27
N ARG A 5 5.17 -5.89 20.77
CA ARG A 5 5.21 -7.24 20.19
C ARG A 5 4.06 -7.38 19.21
N ILE A 6 4.39 -7.65 17.95
CA ILE A 6 3.44 -7.89 16.86
C ILE A 6 3.90 -9.12 16.11
N ASP A 7 2.97 -9.97 15.70
CA ASP A 7 3.28 -11.09 14.80
C ASP A 7 3.45 -10.54 13.38
N MET A 8 4.47 -11.02 12.69
CA MET A 8 4.82 -10.59 11.34
C MET A 8 5.07 -11.80 10.46
N ASP A 9 4.71 -11.67 9.19
CA ASP A 9 5.09 -12.64 8.16
C ASP A 9 6.62 -12.59 7.96
N ASP A 10 7.26 -13.74 8.15
CA ASP A 10 8.72 -13.87 8.07
C ASP A 10 9.24 -13.64 6.64
N GLU A 11 8.50 -14.03 5.61
CA GLU A 11 8.89 -13.81 4.21
C GLU A 11 8.80 -12.33 3.84
N ALA A 12 7.75 -11.65 4.29
CA ALA A 12 7.62 -10.21 4.11
C ALA A 12 8.74 -9.43 4.83
N LEU A 13 9.10 -9.86 6.04
CA LEU A 13 10.18 -9.28 6.81
C LEU A 13 11.55 -9.50 6.13
N GLU A 14 11.81 -10.70 5.62
CA GLU A 14 13.05 -11.01 4.89
C GLU A 14 13.19 -10.12 3.65
N ARG A 15 12.13 -10.02 2.83
CA ARG A 15 12.12 -9.12 1.65
C ARG A 15 12.38 -7.67 2.03
N ALA A 16 11.76 -7.19 3.11
CA ALA A 16 12.00 -5.84 3.62
C ALA A 16 13.46 -5.63 4.07
N MET A 17 14.05 -6.63 4.74
CA MET A 17 15.47 -6.61 5.10
C MET A 17 16.39 -6.58 3.87
N THR A 18 16.11 -7.40 2.85
CA THR A 18 16.88 -7.40 1.59
C THR A 18 16.82 -6.04 0.89
N LEU A 19 15.62 -5.45 0.77
CA LEU A 19 15.43 -4.16 0.11
C LEU A 19 16.06 -2.99 0.87
N SER A 20 15.97 -3.01 2.20
CA SER A 20 16.53 -1.96 3.07
C SER A 20 18.02 -2.14 3.39
N LYS A 21 18.58 -3.32 3.13
CA LYS A 21 19.92 -3.75 3.56
C LYS A 21 20.14 -3.60 5.07
N ALA A 22 19.06 -3.67 5.85
CA ALA A 22 19.13 -3.47 7.29
C ALA A 22 19.78 -4.68 7.98
N PRO A 23 20.74 -4.46 8.89
CA PRO A 23 21.42 -5.55 9.61
C PRO A 23 20.53 -6.22 10.66
N THR A 24 19.41 -5.62 11.05
CA THR A 24 18.52 -6.17 12.09
C THR A 24 17.04 -6.08 11.71
N LYS A 25 16.24 -7.06 12.17
CA LYS A 25 14.76 -7.09 11.98
C LYS A 25 14.09 -5.78 12.42
N LYS A 26 14.43 -5.29 13.62
CA LYS A 26 13.89 -4.03 14.17
C LYS A 26 14.20 -2.82 13.28
N GLU A 27 15.36 -2.81 12.63
CA GLU A 27 15.79 -1.70 11.80
C GLU A 27 15.08 -1.72 10.45
N ALA A 28 14.91 -2.89 9.84
CA ALA A 28 14.08 -3.05 8.65
C ALA A 28 12.63 -2.59 8.90
N VAL A 29 12.05 -2.97 10.03
CA VAL A 29 10.69 -2.54 10.42
C VAL A 29 10.63 -1.04 10.63
N ASN A 30 11.61 -0.44 11.32
CA ASN A 30 11.65 1.00 11.50
C ASN A 30 11.79 1.76 10.17
N ILE A 31 12.59 1.25 9.25
CA ILE A 31 12.74 1.82 7.89
C ILE A 31 11.42 1.69 7.13
N ALA A 32 10.78 0.52 7.17
CA ALA A 32 9.50 0.28 6.51
C ALA A 32 8.39 1.19 7.05
N LEU A 33 8.32 1.40 8.37
CA LEU A 33 7.34 2.29 8.99
C LEU A 33 7.57 3.76 8.61
N ARG A 34 8.83 4.20 8.53
CA ARG A 34 9.16 5.55 8.04
C ARG A 34 8.78 5.71 6.58
N PHE A 35 9.12 4.73 5.75
CA PHE A 35 8.73 4.73 4.34
C PHE A 35 7.21 4.75 4.19
N TYR A 36 6.48 3.96 4.96
CA TYR A 36 5.02 3.99 4.96
C TYR A 36 4.47 5.36 5.37
N ALA A 37 4.99 5.97 6.43
CA ALA A 37 4.59 7.30 6.87
C ALA A 37 4.89 8.37 5.79
N GLU A 38 6.08 8.34 5.19
CA GLU A 38 6.47 9.25 4.10
C GLU A 38 5.59 9.08 2.86
N GLN A 39 5.29 7.83 2.50
CA GLN A 39 4.40 7.51 1.39
C GLN A 39 2.97 7.97 1.68
N GLN A 40 2.49 7.83 2.92
CA GLN A 40 1.17 8.32 3.35
C GLN A 40 1.12 9.84 3.44
N GLU A 41 2.17 10.52 3.91
CA GLU A 41 2.24 11.98 3.91
C GLU A 41 2.31 12.54 2.49
N ARG A 42 3.09 11.91 1.61
CA ARG A 42 3.13 12.24 0.18
C ARG A 42 1.78 11.97 -0.47
N ALA A 43 1.16 10.84 -0.16
CA ALA A 43 -0.17 10.49 -0.62
C ALA A 43 -1.27 11.39 -0.02
N ALA A 44 -1.10 11.95 1.17
CA ALA A 44 -2.01 12.87 1.84
C ALA A 44 -1.88 14.30 1.30
N ARG A 45 -0.65 14.75 1.00
CA ARG A 45 -0.41 15.94 0.17
C ARG A 45 -1.01 15.76 -1.21
N LEU A 46 -0.91 14.55 -1.76
CA LEU A 46 -1.59 14.14 -2.97
C LEU A 46 -3.09 13.89 -2.73
N SER A 47 -3.60 13.73 -1.49
CA SER A 47 -5.00 13.45 -1.12
C SER A 47 -5.90 14.67 -1.10
N ARG A 48 -5.30 15.86 -0.97
CA ARG A 48 -5.93 17.08 -1.49
C ARG A 48 -6.23 16.99 -3.00
N HIS A 49 -5.61 16.07 -3.73
CA HIS A 49 -5.97 15.66 -5.09
C HIS A 49 -6.55 14.22 -5.22
N PHE A 50 -6.35 13.32 -4.24
CA PHE A 50 -6.83 11.92 -4.18
C PHE A 50 -8.19 11.72 -3.48
N ASP A 51 -8.90 12.77 -3.03
CA ASP A 51 -10.36 12.68 -2.90
C ASP A 51 -11.02 12.24 -4.23
N ARG A 52 -10.32 12.44 -5.36
CA ARG A 52 -10.68 11.91 -6.68
C ARG A 52 -10.38 10.42 -6.87
N ALA A 53 -9.50 9.83 -6.05
CA ALA A 53 -9.09 8.43 -6.13
C ALA A 53 -9.79 7.53 -5.11
N ARG A 54 -10.49 8.09 -4.10
CA ARG A 54 -11.47 7.32 -3.32
C ARG A 54 -12.72 6.93 -4.12
N THR A 55 -12.89 7.45 -5.34
CA THR A 55 -13.83 6.96 -6.36
C THR A 55 -13.24 5.81 -7.20
N TRP A 56 -12.16 5.16 -6.78
CA TRP A 56 -11.70 3.90 -7.40
C TRP A 56 -12.59 2.71 -7.01
N GLY A 57 -13.91 2.86 -7.22
CA GLY A 57 -14.80 1.78 -7.67
C GLY A 57 -14.77 1.62 -9.20
N ALA A 58 -13.73 2.13 -9.87
CA ALA A 58 -13.61 2.16 -11.32
C ALA A 58 -13.33 0.79 -11.96
N VAL A 59 -12.83 -0.18 -11.18
CA VAL A 59 -12.60 -1.53 -11.68
C VAL A 59 -13.92 -2.29 -11.84
N GLU A 60 -14.86 -2.11 -10.90
CA GLU A 60 -16.17 -2.80 -10.93
C GLU A 60 -17.15 -2.18 -11.95
N ASP A 61 -17.05 -0.88 -12.24
CA ASP A 61 -17.92 -0.19 -13.21
C ASP A 61 -17.49 -0.38 -14.67
N ALA A 62 -16.19 -0.56 -14.95
CA ALA A 62 -15.70 -0.86 -16.30
C ALA A 62 -16.19 -2.25 -16.78
N GLU A 63 -16.24 -3.22 -15.88
CA GLU A 63 -16.64 -4.60 -16.18
C GLU A 63 -18.16 -4.76 -16.37
N ARG A 64 -18.96 -3.88 -15.72
CA ARG A 64 -20.42 -3.78 -15.93
C ARG A 64 -20.76 -3.18 -17.29
N ARG A 65 -20.09 -2.09 -17.69
CA ARG A 65 -20.32 -1.43 -18.99
C ARG A 65 -19.91 -2.32 -20.16
N HIS A 66 -18.78 -3.02 -20.05
CA HIS A 66 -18.30 -3.90 -21.11
C HIS A 66 -19.18 -5.15 -21.33
N ARG A 67 -19.88 -5.64 -20.29
CA ARG A 67 -20.89 -6.72 -20.44
C ARG A 67 -22.17 -6.23 -21.11
N ALA A 68 -22.66 -5.05 -20.71
CA ALA A 68 -23.86 -4.47 -21.32
C ALA A 68 -23.70 -4.17 -22.82
N GLU A 69 -22.48 -3.84 -23.28
CA GLU A 69 -22.18 -3.63 -24.70
C GLU A 69 -22.05 -4.93 -25.50
N LYS A 70 -21.72 -6.06 -24.85
CA LYS A 70 -21.59 -7.37 -25.54
C LYS A 70 -22.90 -8.14 -25.67
N ASP A 71 -23.84 -7.96 -24.75
CA ASP A 71 -25.14 -8.65 -24.77
C ASP A 71 -26.19 -7.94 -25.67
N GLY A 72 -25.86 -6.77 -26.22
CA GLY A 72 -26.74 -5.95 -27.06
C GLY A 72 -26.56 -6.12 -28.58
N ARG A 73 -25.86 -7.16 -29.05
CA ARG A 73 -25.64 -7.41 -30.49
C ARG A 73 -26.23 -8.74 -30.94
#